data_AF-A0A9D4LKN5-F1
#
_entry.id   AF-A0A9D4LKN5-F1
#
_cell.length_a   1.000
_cell.length_b   1.000
_cell.length_c   1.000
_cell.angle_alpha   90.00
_cell.angle_beta   90.00
_cell.angle_gamma   90.00
#
_symmetry.space_group_name_H-M   'P 1'
#
loop_
_entity.id
_entity.type
_entity.pdbx_description
1 polymer ?
#
loop_
_entity_poly.entity_id
_entity_poly.type
_entity_poly.pdbx_seq_one_letter_code
_entity_poly.pdbx_strand_id
1 'polypeptide(L)'
;MRLLNYLLETKELKREDNEYYLVYAARIFEFAEKYEWNSILYYDFRYRELQVEDQFNWGTFSPYMELQKLAPGCKTPRTTIAQDQQANRNTAKYSMSEGNVHSATDAVSP
;
A
#
# COMPACT_ATOMS: atom_id res chain seq x y z
N MET A 1 3.72 -1.29 22.36
CA MET A 1 5.14 -1.06 22.74
C MET A 1 5.77 -2.28 23.46
N ARG A 2 5.51 -3.52 23.04
CA ARG A 2 6.14 -4.69 23.71
C ARG A 2 7.58 -4.95 23.23
N LEU A 3 7.83 -4.74 21.94
CA LEU A 3 9.14 -4.97 21.33
C LEU A 3 10.22 -3.97 21.81
N LEU A 4 9.89 -2.68 21.90
CA LEU A 4 10.84 -1.67 22.40
C LEU A 4 11.28 -1.96 23.84
N ASN A 5 10.32 -2.26 24.71
CA ASN A 5 10.63 -2.61 26.10
C ASN A 5 11.49 -3.87 26.19
N TYR A 6 11.19 -4.88 25.37
CA TYR A 6 12.01 -6.08 25.27
C TYR A 6 13.47 -5.75 24.89
N LEU A 7 13.69 -4.92 23.85
CA LEU A 7 15.03 -4.54 23.41
C LEU A 7 15.82 -3.74 24.47
N LEU A 8 15.13 -2.90 25.24
CA LEU A 8 15.73 -2.18 26.36
C LEU A 8 16.07 -3.11 27.54
N GLU A 9 15.20 -4.09 27.81
CA GLU A 9 15.40 -5.09 28.87
C GLU A 9 16.56 -6.05 28.55
N THR A 10 16.68 -6.48 27.29
CA THR A 10 17.78 -7.35 26.82
C THR A 10 19.09 -6.60 26.58
N LYS A 11 19.07 -5.26 26.65
CA LYS A 11 20.21 -4.37 26.33
C LYS A 11 20.69 -4.48 24.89
N GLU A 12 19.85 -5.00 24.00
CA GLU A 12 20.07 -4.93 22.55
C GLU A 12 19.84 -3.53 22.01
N LEU A 13 19.10 -2.70 22.75
CA LEU A 13 18.96 -1.26 22.51
C LEU A 13 19.39 -0.49 23.76
N LYS A 14 20.26 0.51 23.60
CA LYS A 14 20.61 1.42 24.69
C LYS A 14 19.47 2.41 24.90
N ARG A 15 19.28 2.85 26.15
CA ARG A 15 18.24 3.83 26.49
C ARG A 15 18.42 5.17 25.75
N GLU A 16 19.67 5.59 25.57
CA GLU A 16 20.04 6.79 24.80
C GLU A 16 19.67 6.69 23.31
N ASP A 17 19.56 5.46 22.79
CA ASP A 17 19.23 5.21 21.38
C ASP A 17 17.73 5.07 21.11
N ASN A 18 16.88 5.24 22.13
CA ASN A 18 15.44 5.01 22.01
C ASN A 18 14.80 5.92 20.94
N GLU A 19 15.10 7.21 20.97
CA GLU A 19 14.56 8.18 20.00
C GLU A 19 15.00 7.83 18.57
N TYR A 20 16.26 7.47 18.41
CA TYR A 20 16.85 7.05 17.15
C TYR A 20 16.23 5.75 16.61
N TYR A 21 15.93 4.79 17.49
CA TYR A 21 15.23 3.57 17.13
C TYR A 21 13.78 3.84 16.72
N LEU A 22 13.09 4.78 17.37
CA LEU A 22 11.73 5.17 16.97
C LEU A 22 11.72 5.82 15.58
N VAL A 23 12.70 6.69 15.28
CA VAL A 23 12.89 7.26 13.95
C VAL A 23 13.14 6.16 12.92
N TYR A 24 13.98 5.18 13.24
CA TYR A 24 14.19 3.98 12.43
C TYR A 24 12.89 3.22 12.14
N ALA A 25 12.13 2.89 13.19
CA ALA A 25 10.88 2.15 13.05
C ALA A 25 9.84 2.90 12.22
N ALA A 26 9.71 4.22 12.41
CA ALA A 26 8.83 5.07 11.61
C ALA A 26 9.19 5.00 10.13
N ARG A 27 10.49 5.06 9.78
CA ARG A 27 10.94 4.95 8.39
C ARG A 27 10.59 3.59 7.76
N ILE A 28 10.72 2.50 8.50
CA ILE A 28 10.32 1.17 8.01
C ILE A 28 8.82 1.14 7.67
N PHE A 29 7.97 1.81 8.46
CA PHE A 29 6.55 1.96 8.14
C PHE A 29 6.30 2.86 6.93
N GLU A 30 7.04 3.95 6.75
CA GLU A 30 6.98 4.76 5.53
C GLU A 30 7.36 3.96 4.28
N PHE A 31 8.37 3.08 4.39
CA PHE A 31 8.72 2.18 3.29
C PHE A 31 7.60 1.20 2.97
N ALA A 32 6.80 0.78 3.94
CA ALA A 32 5.64 -0.08 3.70
C ALA A 32 4.58 0.56 2.81
N GLU A 33 4.55 1.89 2.68
CA GLU A 33 3.68 2.56 1.72
C GLU A 33 4.20 2.49 0.28
N LYS A 34 5.52 2.42 0.11
CA LYS A 34 6.20 2.60 -1.19
C LYS A 34 6.77 1.30 -1.79
N TYR A 35 7.11 0.34 -0.94
CA TYR A 35 7.87 -0.86 -1.33
C TYR A 35 7.22 -2.15 -0.83
N GLU A 36 7.54 -3.26 -1.49
CA GLU A 36 7.10 -4.59 -1.08
C GLU A 36 7.73 -5.01 0.26
N TRP A 37 6.94 -5.67 1.12
CA TRP A 37 7.39 -6.10 2.45
C TRP A 37 8.64 -6.97 2.40
N ASN A 38 8.77 -7.85 1.40
CA ASN A 38 9.97 -8.67 1.23
C ASN A 38 11.25 -7.82 1.02
N SER A 39 11.14 -6.71 0.28
CA SER A 39 12.27 -5.79 0.07
C SER A 39 12.59 -5.01 1.35
N ILE A 40 11.54 -4.63 2.11
CA ILE A 40 11.69 -3.93 3.39
C ILE A 40 12.36 -4.81 4.44
N LEU A 41 11.97 -6.08 4.53
CA LEU A 41 12.59 -7.04 5.45
C LEU A 41 14.05 -7.32 5.07
N TYR A 42 14.36 -7.40 3.77
CA TYR A 42 15.73 -7.51 3.31
C TYR A 42 16.54 -6.26 3.66
N TYR A 43 15.96 -5.07 3.51
CA TYR A 43 16.57 -3.82 3.94
C TYR A 43 16.83 -3.80 5.47
N ASP A 44 15.84 -4.14 6.31
CA ASP A 44 16.00 -4.21 7.78
C ASP A 44 17.12 -5.16 8.18
N PHE A 45 17.19 -6.34 7.56
CA PHE A 45 18.26 -7.30 7.79
C PHE A 45 19.64 -6.71 7.47
N ARG A 46 19.81 -6.13 6.26
CA ARG A 46 21.08 -5.53 5.83
C ARG A 46 21.47 -4.29 6.65
N TYR A 47 20.48 -3.49 7.06
CA TYR A 47 20.69 -2.33 7.90
C TYR A 47 21.29 -2.76 9.25
N ARG A 48 20.74 -3.80 9.87
CA ARG A 48 21.25 -4.33 11.15
C ARG A 48 22.65 -4.94 11.00
N GLU A 49 22.93 -5.67 9.93
CA GLU A 49 24.28 -6.19 9.65
C GLU A 49 25.31 -5.03 9.59
N LEU A 50 24.99 -3.99 8.81
CA LEU A 50 25.87 -2.83 8.65
C LEU A 50 25.95 -1.98 9.92
N GLN A 51 24.89 -1.92 10.71
CA GLN A 51 24.91 -1.22 12.00
C GLN A 51 25.89 -1.87 12.97
N VAL A 52 26.04 -3.19 12.92
CA VAL A 52 27.05 -3.94 13.69
C VAL A 52 28.44 -3.77 13.09
N GLU A 53 28.59 -3.79 11.77
CA GLU A 53 29.88 -3.65 11.08
C GLU A 53 30.48 -2.24 11.22
N ASP A 54 29.68 -1.22 10.94
CA ASP A 54 30.11 0.18 10.85
C ASP A 54 29.86 0.98 12.15
N GLN A 55 29.18 0.38 13.14
CA GLN A 55 28.91 0.98 14.46
C GLN A 55 28.20 2.34 14.41
N PHE A 56 27.30 2.54 13.43
CA PHE A 56 26.51 3.77 13.35
C PHE A 56 25.26 3.73 14.26
N ASN A 57 24.72 4.91 14.58
CA ASN A 57 23.55 5.04 15.44
C ASN A 57 22.26 4.65 14.69
N TRP A 58 21.25 4.17 15.43
CA TRP A 58 19.91 3.99 14.88
C TRP A 58 19.40 5.27 14.19
N GLY A 59 18.53 5.13 13.18
CA GLY A 59 18.02 6.27 12.42
C GLY A 59 19.04 6.97 11.52
N THR A 60 20.27 6.43 11.39
CA THR A 60 21.24 6.90 10.39
C THR A 60 20.85 6.33 9.03
N PHE A 61 20.34 7.17 8.14
CA PHE A 61 19.95 6.74 6.79
C PHE A 61 20.93 7.28 5.76
N SER A 62 21.58 6.37 5.03
CA SER A 62 22.30 6.72 3.81
C SER A 62 21.35 6.57 2.61
N PRO A 63 21.16 7.61 1.79
CA PRO A 63 20.38 7.51 0.54
C PRO A 63 20.88 6.38 -0.37
N TYR A 64 22.16 6.03 -0.27
CA TYR A 64 22.75 4.93 -1.02
C TYR A 64 22.22 3.56 -0.57
N MET A 65 21.97 3.35 0.72
CA MET A 65 21.34 2.11 1.23
C MET A 65 19.90 1.97 0.74
N GLU A 66 19.16 3.08 0.70
CA GLU A 66 17.78 3.11 0.22
C GLU A 66 17.72 2.73 -1.28
N LEU A 67 18.57 3.34 -2.12
CA LEU A 67 18.61 3.09 -3.57
C LEU A 67 19.13 1.72 -3.97
N GLN A 68 20.12 1.16 -3.27
CA GLN A 68 20.74 -0.11 -3.69
C GLN A 68 19.97 -1.36 -3.26
N LYS A 69 19.12 -1.26 -2.23
CA LYS A 69 18.56 -2.43 -1.52
C LYS A 69 17.04 -2.50 -1.52
N LEU A 70 16.36 -1.39 -1.80
CA LEU A 70 14.93 -1.40 -2.05
C LEU A 70 14.72 -1.54 -3.56
N ALA A 71 14.38 -2.76 -4.00
CA ALA A 71 13.87 -2.92 -5.34
C ALA A 71 12.62 -2.02 -5.48
N PRO A 72 12.46 -1.25 -6.56
CA PRO A 72 11.23 -0.51 -6.82
C PRO A 72 10.11 -1.52 -7.07
N GLY A 73 9.53 -2.01 -5.98
CA GLY A 73 8.33 -2.81 -5.98
C GLY A 73 7.21 -1.90 -6.46
N CYS A 74 6.77 -2.15 -7.69
CA CYS A 74 5.61 -1.58 -8.32
C CYS A 74 4.37 -1.75 -7.44
N LYS A 75 4.22 -0.89 -6.43
CA LYS A 75 2.89 -0.53 -5.94
C LYS A 75 2.38 0.46 -6.95
N THR A 76 1.65 -0.04 -7.95
CA THR A 76 0.64 0.80 -8.58
C THR A 76 -0.08 1.53 -7.44
N PRO A 77 -0.21 2.86 -7.52
CA PRO A 77 -0.88 3.63 -6.49
C PRO A 77 -2.15 2.89 -6.14
N ARG A 78 -2.38 2.64 -4.85
CA ARG A 78 -3.62 2.06 -4.37
C ARG A 78 -4.73 2.92 -4.96
N THR A 79 -5.31 2.48 -6.06
CA THR A 79 -6.42 3.17 -6.72
C THR A 79 -7.41 3.37 -5.61
N THR A 80 -7.61 4.63 -5.30
CA THR A 80 -8.58 5.10 -4.34
C THR A 80 -9.89 4.42 -4.72
N ILE A 81 -10.31 3.41 -3.96
CA ILE A 81 -11.70 2.93 -4.00
C ILE A 81 -12.51 4.02 -3.30
N ALA A 82 -12.67 5.14 -3.99
CA ALA A 82 -13.62 6.19 -3.69
C ALA A 82 -13.76 7.02 -4.98
N GLN A 83 -14.41 6.44 -6.00
CA GLN A 83 -15.28 7.13 -6.98
C GLN A 83 -15.70 6.21 -8.14
N ASP A 84 -16.28 5.04 -7.86
CA ASP A 84 -16.98 4.27 -8.91
C ASP A 84 -18.30 3.63 -8.43
N GLN A 85 -18.98 4.30 -7.50
CA GLN A 85 -20.39 4.02 -7.18
C GLN A 85 -21.37 5.07 -7.74
N GLN A 86 -20.99 5.82 -8.77
CA GLN A 86 -21.88 6.83 -9.37
C GLN A 86 -21.91 6.86 -10.90
N ALA A 87 -21.59 5.76 -11.57
CA ALA A 87 -21.75 5.64 -13.03
C ALA A 87 -22.73 4.55 -13.49
N ASN A 88 -23.40 3.81 -12.60
CA ASN A 88 -24.27 2.68 -13.00
C ASN A 88 -25.74 2.75 -12.51
N ARG A 89 -26.30 3.96 -12.34
CA ARG A 89 -27.72 4.14 -12.00
C ARG A 89 -28.62 4.65 -13.13
N ASN A 90 -28.10 4.90 -14.33
CA ASN A 90 -28.86 5.61 -15.37
C ASN A 90 -29.25 4.78 -16.61
N THR A 91 -29.00 3.48 -16.68
CA THR A 91 -29.41 2.66 -17.85
C THR A 91 -30.62 1.75 -17.61
N ALA A 92 -31.24 1.79 -16.43
CA ALA A 92 -32.45 0.99 -16.13
C ALA A 92 -33.75 1.82 -16.05
N LYS A 93 -33.88 2.91 -16.82
CA LYS A 93 -35.09 3.76 -16.83
C LYS A 93 -35.73 4.04 -18.19
N TYR A 94 -35.29 3.40 -19.27
CA TYR A 94 -35.96 3.46 -20.58
C TYR A 94 -36.15 2.05 -21.15
N SER A 95 -37.04 1.26 -20.57
CA SER A 95 -37.56 0.02 -21.20
C SER A 95 -38.97 -0.32 -20.73
N MET A 96 -39.76 0.66 -20.32
CA MET A 96 -41.19 0.49 -20.03
C MET A 96 -41.94 1.77 -20.41
N SER A 97 -42.39 1.85 -21.65
CA SER A 97 -43.62 2.57 -21.98
C SER A 97 -44.32 1.82 -23.08
N GLU A 98 -45.43 1.22 -22.67
CA GLU A 98 -46.40 0.47 -23.46
C GLU A 98 -47.00 1.32 -24.59
N GLY A 99 -47.44 0.63 -25.64
CA GLY A 99 -48.22 1.19 -26.75
C GLY A 99 -48.66 0.03 -27.65
N ASN A 100 -49.53 -0.84 -27.13
CA ASN A 100 -50.97 -0.81 -27.36
C ASN A 100 -51.36 -1.42 -28.72
N VAL A 101 -52.12 -2.50 -28.60
CA VAL A 101 -52.77 -3.31 -29.63
C VAL A 101 -53.78 -2.45 -30.40
N HIS A 102 -53.86 -2.54 -31.73
CA HIS A 102 -55.13 -2.46 -32.48
C HIS A 102 -55.01 -3.02 -33.91
N SER A 103 -56.06 -3.75 -34.28
CA SER A 103 -56.37 -4.50 -35.51
C SER A 103 -56.33 -3.75 -36.84
N ALA A 104 -56.09 -4.50 -37.93
CA ALA A 104 -56.80 -4.49 -39.24
C ALA A 104 -56.12 -5.53 -40.16
N THR A 105 -56.71 -6.69 -40.49
CA THR A 105 -57.62 -6.98 -41.63
C THR A 105 -57.14 -6.49 -43.01
N ASP A 106 -57.19 -7.45 -43.95
CA ASP A 106 -57.30 -7.35 -45.42
C ASP A 106 -56.05 -7.52 -46.32
N ALA A 107 -55.99 -8.73 -46.90
CA ALA A 107 -55.99 -9.08 -48.34
C ALA A 107 -55.04 -8.36 -49.34
N VAL A 108 -54.30 -9.16 -50.12
CA VAL A 108 -54.53 -9.45 -51.56
C VAL A 108 -53.31 -10.18 -52.18
N SER A 109 -53.62 -11.15 -53.04
CA SER A 109 -52.75 -12.07 -53.80
C SER A 109 -51.80 -11.42 -54.83
N PRO A 110 -51.02 -12.26 -55.55
CA PRO A 110 -51.35 -12.48 -56.96
C PRO A 110 -51.75 -13.93 -57.30
#